data_AF-M5BI16-F1
#
_entry.id   AF-M5BI16-F1
#
_cell.length_a   1.000
_cell.length_b   1.000
_cell.length_c   1.000
_cell.angle_alpha   90.00
_cell.angle_beta   90.00
_cell.angle_gamma   90.00
#
_symmetry.space_group_name_H-M   'P 1'
#
loop_
_entity.id
_entity.type
_entity.pdbx_description
1 polymer ?
#
loop_
_entity_poly.entity_id
_entity_poly.type
_entity_poly.pdbx_seq_one_letter_code
_entity_poly.pdbx_strand_id
1 'polypeptide(L)'
;MTFLPVALNAITDASAAVQRLHPIFMAETRSENLPIEPDLPVAIRAQALDLTWDSPPPASAPKKPIGAPQGGLLGRAKARFGRKPTAAPATANEKLAAIPVKEPFRMNNINLEIPRGQLCAIVGPVGSGKSSMLQGLIGEMRKTGGDIQFGGTVGYCPQTAWIQSISIRDNITFGQPYDEGKYQDIVRQVCLQPDFDMLP
;
A
#
# COMPACT_ATOMS: atom_id res chain seq x y z
N MET A 1 -8.91 38.57 28.71
CA MET A 1 -9.35 37.28 29.30
C MET A 1 -10.13 36.38 28.33
N THR A 2 -10.41 36.79 27.08
CA THR A 2 -11.21 36.02 26.11
C THR A 2 -10.42 35.05 25.20
N PHE A 3 -9.08 35.13 25.19
CA PHE A 3 -8.25 34.30 24.30
C PHE A 3 -7.96 32.89 24.82
N LEU A 4 -8.09 32.65 26.13
CA LEU A 4 -7.72 31.37 26.74
C LEU A 4 -8.60 30.18 26.29
N PRO A 5 -9.94 30.30 26.20
CA PRO A 5 -10.78 29.18 25.75
C PRO A 5 -10.54 28.80 24.29
N VAL A 6 -10.32 29.80 23.43
CA VAL A 6 -10.03 29.59 21.99
C VAL A 6 -8.68 28.90 21.82
N ALA A 7 -7.66 29.33 22.58
CA ALA A 7 -6.35 28.70 22.57
C ALA A 7 -6.41 27.24 23.04
N LEU A 8 -7.18 26.93 24.09
CA LEU A 8 -7.34 25.56 24.60
C LEU A 8 -8.00 24.64 23.57
N ASN A 9 -9.07 25.08 22.90
CA ASN A 9 -9.70 24.31 21.83
C ASN A 9 -8.74 24.08 20.64
N ALA A 10 -7.99 25.10 20.24
CA ALA A 10 -7.01 24.97 19.15
C ALA A 10 -5.89 23.97 19.50
N ILE A 11 -5.43 23.96 20.76
CA ILE A 11 -4.42 23.00 21.23
C ILE A 11 -4.97 21.57 21.23
N THR A 12 -6.22 21.36 21.66
CA THR A 12 -6.82 20.01 21.64
C THR A 12 -6.98 19.48 20.22
N ASP A 13 -7.40 20.34 19.29
CA ASP A 13 -7.55 19.96 17.88
C ASP A 13 -6.18 19.66 17.23
N ALA A 14 -5.18 20.50 17.50
CA ALA A 14 -3.82 20.28 17.03
C ALA A 14 -3.23 18.96 17.59
N SER A 15 -3.45 18.67 18.87
CA SER A 15 -3.00 17.43 19.50
C SER A 15 -3.65 16.20 18.84
N ALA A 16 -4.96 16.25 18.61
CA ALA A 16 -5.68 15.19 17.92
C ALA A 16 -5.20 15.00 16.47
N ALA A 17 -4.90 16.09 15.76
CA ALA A 17 -4.36 16.04 14.41
C ALA A 17 -2.95 15.42 14.37
N VAL A 18 -2.07 15.82 15.30
CA VAL A 18 -0.72 15.23 15.43
C VAL A 18 -0.80 13.74 15.74
N GLN A 19 -1.68 13.32 16.64
CA GLN A 19 -1.87 11.89 16.94
C GLN A 19 -2.33 11.08 15.72
N ARG A 20 -3.12 11.68 14.82
CA ARG A 20 -3.57 11.03 13.58
C ARG A 20 -2.47 10.94 12.53
N LEU A 21 -1.62 11.97 12.43
CA LEU A 21 -0.54 12.01 11.43
C LEU A 21 0.72 11.26 11.88
N HIS A 22 0.98 11.18 13.18
CA HIS A 22 2.13 10.47 13.74
C HIS A 22 2.35 9.06 13.15
N PRO A 23 1.35 8.16 13.06
CA PRO A 23 1.57 6.83 12.48
C PRO A 23 1.99 6.87 11.00
N ILE A 24 1.59 7.90 10.23
CA ILE A 24 1.99 8.05 8.83
C ILE A 24 3.48 8.39 8.75
N PHE A 25 3.96 9.32 9.59
CA PHE A 25 5.37 9.71 9.61
C PHE A 25 6.28 8.63 10.18
N MET A 26 5.77 7.75 11.05
CA MET A 26 6.51 6.63 11.60
C MET A 26 6.36 5.33 10.78
N ALA A 27 5.62 5.37 9.68
CA ALA A 27 5.45 4.21 8.81
C ALA A 27 6.79 3.83 8.17
N GLU A 28 6.95 2.53 7.90
CA GLU A 28 8.13 2.01 7.20
C GLU A 28 8.27 2.69 5.84
N THR A 29 9.40 3.36 5.60
CA THR A 29 9.71 3.91 4.29
C THR A 29 10.16 2.78 3.38
N ARG A 30 9.57 2.73 2.20
CA ARG A 30 9.98 1.79 1.17
C ARG A 30 11.25 2.31 0.51
N SER A 31 12.25 1.44 0.35
CA SER A 31 13.44 1.77 -0.44
C SER A 31 13.06 1.69 -1.93
N GLU A 32 13.11 2.82 -2.64
CA GLU A 32 12.61 2.94 -4.02
C GLU A 32 13.60 2.46 -5.09
N ASN A 33 14.78 1.99 -4.71
CA ASN A 33 15.83 1.69 -5.68
C ASN A 33 15.75 0.23 -6.15
N LEU A 34 15.43 0.06 -7.43
CA LEU A 34 15.74 -1.18 -8.14
C LEU A 34 17.26 -1.31 -8.24
N PRO A 35 17.86 -2.43 -7.82
CA PRO A 35 19.30 -2.65 -7.95
C PRO A 35 19.64 -2.82 -9.44
N ILE A 36 20.17 -1.75 -10.03
CA ILE A 36 20.63 -1.73 -11.42
C ILE A 36 22.14 -1.99 -11.42
N GLU A 37 22.54 -3.09 -12.02
CA GLU A 37 23.93 -3.49 -12.25
C GLU A 37 24.20 -3.49 -13.76
N PRO A 38 24.82 -2.43 -14.31
CA PRO A 38 25.01 -2.28 -15.76
C PRO A 38 25.82 -3.43 -16.39
N ASP A 39 26.76 -3.99 -15.64
CA ASP A 39 27.68 -5.04 -16.08
C ASP A 39 27.04 -6.45 -16.09
N LEU A 40 25.77 -6.56 -15.71
CA LEU A 40 25.06 -7.84 -15.68
C LEU A 40 24.92 -8.40 -17.12
N PRO A 41 25.31 -9.66 -17.38
CA PRO A 41 25.22 -10.26 -18.73
C PRO A 41 23.77 -10.46 -19.19
N VAL A 42 22.84 -10.56 -18.23
CA VAL A 42 21.40 -10.71 -18.47
C VAL A 42 20.67 -9.38 -18.23
N ALA A 43 19.48 -9.24 -18.81
CA ALA A 43 18.64 -8.06 -18.60
C ALA A 43 17.99 -8.06 -17.21
N ILE A 44 17.54 -9.23 -16.74
CA ILE A 44 16.96 -9.42 -15.41
C ILE A 44 17.46 -10.74 -14.85
N ARG A 45 17.87 -10.73 -13.59
CA ARG A 45 18.21 -11.93 -12.81
C ARG A 45 17.41 -11.91 -11.51
N ALA A 46 16.68 -12.99 -11.24
CA ALA A 46 16.03 -13.23 -9.95
C ALA A 46 16.45 -14.61 -9.46
N GLN A 47 16.94 -14.69 -8.22
CA GLN A 47 17.41 -15.92 -7.58
C GLN A 47 16.71 -16.13 -6.24
N ALA A 48 16.04 -17.28 -6.12
CA ALA A 48 15.26 -17.68 -4.95
C ALA A 48 14.37 -16.54 -4.40
N LEU A 49 13.76 -15.76 -5.30
CA LEU A 49 13.05 -14.54 -4.94
C LEU A 49 11.70 -14.87 -4.31
N ASP A 50 11.49 -14.38 -3.09
CA ASP A 50 10.25 -14.49 -2.33
C ASP A 50 9.57 -13.12 -2.18
N LEU A 51 8.29 -13.05 -2.52
CA LEU A 51 7.51 -11.82 -2.60
C LEU A 51 6.18 -11.97 -1.86
N THR A 52 5.72 -10.90 -1.19
CA THR A 52 4.43 -10.86 -0.51
C THR A 52 3.74 -9.52 -0.72
N TRP A 53 2.41 -9.54 -0.80
CA TRP A 53 1.62 -8.31 -0.64
C TRP A 53 1.55 -7.91 0.84
N ASP A 54 1.45 -6.61 1.09
CA ASP A 54 1.19 -6.11 2.43
C ASP A 54 -0.23 -6.51 2.88
N SER A 55 -0.33 -6.86 4.15
CA SER A 55 -1.62 -7.07 4.81
C SER A 55 -1.91 -5.89 5.72
N PRO A 56 -3.20 -5.60 5.98
CA PRO A 56 -3.57 -4.69 7.05
C PRO A 56 -2.85 -5.12 8.33
N PRO A 57 -2.28 -4.17 9.11
CA PRO A 57 -1.69 -4.50 10.40
C PRO A 57 -2.70 -5.34 11.20
N PRO A 58 -2.29 -6.47 11.81
CA PRO A 58 -3.18 -7.20 12.69
C PRO A 58 -3.68 -6.20 13.74
N ALA A 59 -5.00 -6.11 13.91
CA ALA A 59 -5.61 -5.16 14.85
C ALA A 59 -4.88 -5.28 16.19
N SER A 60 -4.06 -4.26 16.50
CA SER A 60 -3.32 -4.23 17.74
C SER A 60 -4.32 -4.44 18.87
N ALA A 61 -4.06 -5.40 19.75
CA ALA A 61 -4.88 -5.69 20.91
C ALA A 61 -5.37 -4.38 21.57
N PRO A 62 -6.64 -4.30 21.99
CA PRO A 62 -7.21 -3.05 22.48
C PRO A 62 -6.34 -2.52 23.62
N LYS A 63 -5.68 -1.37 23.39
CA LYS A 63 -4.97 -0.65 24.44
C LYS A 63 -6.01 -0.34 25.52
N LYS A 64 -5.83 -0.89 26.73
CA LYS A 64 -6.66 -0.58 27.89
C LYS A 64 -6.75 0.95 28.03
N PRO A 65 -7.93 1.54 28.21
CA PRO A 65 -8.04 2.97 28.47
C PRO A 65 -7.27 3.29 29.75
N ILE A 66 -6.34 4.23 29.65
CA ILE A 66 -5.57 4.78 30.76
C ILE A 66 -6.50 5.72 31.55
N GLY A 67 -6.76 5.38 32.80
CA GLY A 67 -7.19 6.32 33.85
C GLY A 67 -8.70 6.48 34.06
N ALA A 68 -9.28 5.71 34.97
CA ALA A 68 -10.46 6.13 35.72
C ALA A 68 -9.99 6.87 37.00
N PRO A 69 -10.50 8.07 37.33
CA PRO A 69 -10.13 8.76 38.56
C PRO A 69 -10.78 8.11 39.79
N GLN A 70 -9.98 7.94 40.84
CA GLN A 70 -10.34 7.40 42.14
C GLN A 70 -11.34 8.28 42.90
N GLY A 71 -12.37 7.62 43.44
CA GLY A 71 -12.96 7.79 44.77
C GLY A 71 -13.15 9.20 45.35
N GLY A 72 -14.41 9.64 45.41
CA GLY A 72 -14.90 10.69 46.31
C GLY A 72 -16.11 10.18 47.10
N LEU A 73 -15.97 10.16 48.42
CA LEU A 73 -16.88 9.65 49.44
C LEU A 73 -17.96 10.71 49.77
N LEU A 74 -19.27 10.36 49.79
CA LEU A 74 -20.31 10.85 50.72
C LEU A 74 -21.73 10.52 50.22
N GLY A 75 -22.57 9.96 51.10
CA GLY A 75 -24.03 10.03 50.95
C GLY A 75 -24.82 8.72 51.12
N ARG A 76 -24.89 8.20 52.36
CA ARG A 76 -25.83 7.15 52.79
C ARG A 76 -27.30 7.61 52.66
N ALA A 77 -28.15 6.61 52.36
CA ALA A 77 -29.56 6.43 52.80
C ALA A 77 -30.68 6.64 51.77
N LYS A 78 -31.24 5.55 51.24
CA LYS A 78 -32.47 4.91 51.77
C LYS A 78 -32.83 3.67 50.95
N ALA A 79 -33.00 2.56 51.67
CA ALA A 79 -33.62 1.35 51.18
C ALA A 79 -35.14 1.54 51.01
N ARG A 80 -35.72 0.93 49.96
CA ARG A 80 -36.99 0.18 49.94
C ARG A 80 -37.42 -0.07 48.49
N PHE A 81 -37.25 -1.29 48.00
CA PHE A 81 -38.35 -2.20 47.65
C PHE A 81 -37.76 -3.49 47.08
N GLY A 82 -38.18 -4.61 47.65
CA GLY A 82 -37.55 -5.91 47.46
C GLY A 82 -37.86 -6.59 46.14
N ARG A 83 -36.85 -7.30 45.63
CA ARG A 83 -36.96 -8.61 45.00
C ARG A 83 -35.62 -9.32 45.18
N LYS A 84 -35.64 -10.50 45.80
CA LYS A 84 -34.44 -11.32 46.03
C LYS A 84 -33.90 -11.86 44.68
N PRO A 85 -32.58 -12.05 44.58
CA PRO A 85 -31.87 -12.34 43.34
C PRO A 85 -31.84 -13.85 43.06
N THR A 86 -32.03 -14.24 41.81
CA THR A 86 -31.55 -15.51 41.28
C THR A 86 -30.23 -15.28 40.55
N ALA A 87 -29.20 -15.97 41.02
CA ALA A 87 -27.83 -15.87 40.54
C ALA A 87 -27.59 -16.82 39.36
N ALA A 88 -27.10 -16.22 38.25
CA ALA A 88 -26.12 -16.72 37.28
C ALA A 88 -26.39 -18.01 36.45
N PRO A 89 -25.71 -18.21 35.29
CA PRO A 89 -24.76 -17.32 34.62
C PRO A 89 -25.13 -16.98 33.15
N ALA A 90 -24.60 -15.85 32.71
CA ALA A 90 -24.42 -15.51 31.32
C ALA A 90 -23.62 -16.61 30.60
N THR A 91 -24.23 -17.21 29.58
CA THR A 91 -23.53 -17.90 28.49
C THR A 91 -23.66 -17.09 27.21
N ALA A 92 -23.37 -15.78 27.31
CA ALA A 92 -22.96 -15.01 26.13
C ALA A 92 -21.46 -15.27 25.93
N ASN A 93 -21.15 -16.51 25.55
CA ASN A 93 -19.85 -16.84 24.98
C ASN A 93 -19.93 -16.39 23.51
N GLU A 94 -20.03 -15.08 23.28
CA GLU A 94 -19.61 -14.49 22.02
C GLU A 94 -18.12 -14.74 21.96
N LYS A 95 -17.75 -15.92 21.46
CA LYS A 95 -16.48 -16.10 20.77
C LYS A 95 -16.43 -14.95 19.78
N LEU A 96 -15.65 -13.93 20.12
CA LEU A 96 -15.03 -13.04 19.14
C LEU A 96 -14.35 -13.99 18.17
N ALA A 97 -15.07 -14.37 17.11
CA ALA A 97 -14.52 -15.16 16.05
C ALA A 97 -13.39 -14.28 15.51
N ALA A 98 -12.16 -14.67 15.83
CA ALA A 98 -10.98 -14.07 15.24
C ALA A 98 -11.26 -14.01 13.74
N ILE A 99 -11.37 -12.80 13.20
CA ILE A 99 -11.49 -12.59 11.77
C ILE A 99 -10.32 -13.38 11.20
N PRO A 100 -10.54 -14.41 10.36
CA PRO A 100 -9.43 -15.18 9.81
C PRO A 100 -8.55 -14.19 9.07
N VAL A 101 -7.36 -13.94 9.61
CA VAL A 101 -6.35 -13.12 8.95
C VAL A 101 -5.96 -13.91 7.71
N LYS A 102 -6.62 -13.60 6.59
CA LYS A 102 -6.32 -14.23 5.31
C LYS A 102 -4.86 -13.87 5.01
N GLU A 103 -4.00 -14.89 4.96
CA GLU A 103 -2.61 -14.69 4.63
C GLU A 103 -2.50 -13.96 3.29
N PRO A 104 -1.62 -12.96 3.19
CA PRO A 104 -1.44 -12.24 1.94
C PRO A 104 -0.99 -13.19 0.85
N PHE A 105 -1.35 -12.86 -0.39
CA PHE A 105 -0.83 -13.60 -1.53
C PHE A 105 0.71 -13.49 -1.57
N ARG A 106 1.35 -14.64 -1.72
CA ARG A 106 2.79 -14.83 -1.70
C ARG A 106 3.25 -15.61 -2.91
N MET A 107 4.42 -15.25 -3.40
CA MET A 107 5.14 -15.99 -4.42
C MET A 107 6.48 -16.37 -3.84
N ASN A 108 6.82 -17.66 -3.94
CA ASN A 108 8.04 -18.19 -3.33
C ASN A 108 8.95 -18.79 -4.40
N ASN A 109 10.26 -18.70 -4.16
CA ASN A 109 11.32 -19.35 -4.92
C ASN A 109 11.26 -19.07 -6.43
N ILE A 110 11.06 -17.81 -6.81
CA ILE A 110 11.11 -17.40 -8.21
C ILE A 110 12.57 -17.38 -8.66
N ASN A 111 12.89 -18.19 -9.67
CA ASN A 111 14.18 -18.20 -10.34
C ASN A 111 13.96 -17.86 -11.82
N LEU A 112 14.56 -16.76 -12.27
CA LEU A 112 14.35 -16.23 -13.61
C LEU A 112 15.63 -15.55 -14.09
N GLU A 113 16.04 -15.88 -15.31
CA GLU A 113 17.06 -15.12 -16.03
C GLU A 113 16.51 -14.76 -17.41
N ILE A 114 16.47 -13.45 -17.71
CA ILE A 114 16.03 -12.93 -19.01
C ILE A 114 17.26 -12.40 -19.75
N PRO A 115 17.66 -13.01 -20.89
CA PRO A 115 18.78 -12.51 -21.69
C PRO A 115 18.49 -11.13 -22.29
N ARG A 116 19.56 -10.37 -22.55
CA ARG A 116 19.43 -9.07 -23.22
C ARG A 116 18.96 -9.24 -24.67
N GLY A 117 18.14 -8.29 -25.13
CA GLY A 117 17.65 -8.25 -26.52
C GLY A 117 16.63 -9.33 -26.88
N GLN A 118 16.08 -10.07 -25.91
CA GLN A 118 15.07 -11.08 -26.15
C GLN A 118 13.68 -10.62 -25.72
N LEU A 119 12.67 -11.03 -26.48
CA LEU A 119 11.26 -10.90 -26.12
C LEU A 119 10.82 -12.16 -25.38
N CYS A 120 10.48 -12.03 -24.10
CA CYS A 120 9.99 -13.14 -23.28
C CYS A 120 8.51 -12.95 -22.94
N ALA A 121 7.76 -14.05 -22.92
CA ALA A 121 6.34 -14.05 -22.57
C ALA A 121 6.09 -14.88 -21.31
N ILE A 122 5.31 -14.33 -20.38
CA ILE A 122 4.83 -15.04 -19.19
C ILE A 122 3.38 -15.45 -19.44
N VAL A 123 3.11 -16.75 -19.51
CA VAL A 123 1.78 -17.30 -19.79
C VAL A 123 1.27 -18.13 -18.61
N GLY A 124 -0.06 -18.16 -18.43
CA GLY A 124 -0.69 -18.92 -17.35
C GLY A 124 -2.14 -18.50 -17.11
N PRO A 125 -2.91 -19.30 -16.36
CA PRO A 125 -4.34 -19.06 -16.13
C PRO A 125 -4.62 -17.74 -15.39
N VAL A 126 -5.85 -17.24 -15.47
CA VAL A 126 -6.26 -16.04 -14.72
C VAL A 126 -6.09 -16.31 -13.22
N GLY A 127 -5.54 -15.33 -12.48
CA GLY A 127 -5.25 -15.48 -11.06
C GLY A 127 -3.95 -16.21 -10.70
N SER A 128 -3.14 -16.63 -11.68
CA SER A 128 -1.86 -17.31 -11.43
C SER A 128 -0.72 -16.40 -10.92
N GLY A 129 -0.99 -15.12 -10.68
CA GLY A 129 0.02 -14.17 -10.18
C GLY A 129 0.93 -13.54 -11.23
N LYS A 130 0.59 -13.55 -12.53
CA LYS A 130 1.43 -12.91 -13.58
C LYS A 130 1.66 -11.42 -13.34
N SER A 131 0.58 -10.66 -13.12
CA SER A 131 0.68 -9.23 -12.84
C SER A 131 1.41 -8.98 -11.53
N SER A 132 1.16 -9.81 -10.51
CA SER A 132 1.89 -9.76 -9.23
C SER A 132 3.37 -10.05 -9.42
N MET A 133 3.75 -11.00 -10.27
CA MET A 133 5.16 -11.27 -10.58
C MET A 133 5.83 -10.03 -11.15
N LEU A 134 5.24 -9.38 -12.16
CA LEU A 134 5.78 -8.15 -12.74
C LEU A 134 5.88 -7.02 -11.71
N GLN A 135 4.83 -6.84 -10.89
CA GLN A 135 4.81 -5.88 -9.79
C GLN A 135 5.90 -6.18 -8.75
N GLY A 136 6.13 -7.43 -8.42
CA GLY A 136 7.19 -7.83 -7.53
C GLY A 136 8.59 -7.59 -8.09
N LEU A 137 8.79 -7.79 -9.40
CA LEU A 137 10.07 -7.48 -10.06
C LEU A 137 10.37 -5.97 -10.01
N ILE A 138 9.40 -5.11 -10.30
CA ILE A 138 9.57 -3.65 -10.23
C ILE A 138 9.52 -3.10 -8.79
N GLY A 139 9.47 -3.99 -7.79
CA GLY A 139 9.56 -3.61 -6.39
C GLY A 139 8.28 -3.06 -5.79
N GLU A 140 7.09 -3.35 -6.34
CA GLU A 140 5.76 -3.04 -5.75
C GLU A 140 5.30 -4.08 -4.71
N MET A 141 5.74 -5.34 -4.82
CA MET A 141 5.57 -6.33 -3.74
C MET A 141 6.74 -6.29 -2.76
N ARG A 142 6.49 -6.60 -1.48
CA ARG A 142 7.54 -6.66 -0.46
C ARG A 142 8.40 -7.91 -0.70
N LYS A 143 9.72 -7.72 -0.90
CA LYS A 143 10.70 -8.80 -0.95
C LYS A 143 10.92 -9.36 0.46
N THR A 144 10.66 -10.64 0.66
CA THR A 144 10.91 -11.33 1.95
C THR A 144 12.15 -12.21 1.94
N GLY A 145 12.67 -12.54 0.76
CA GLY A 145 13.82 -13.42 0.57
C GLY A 145 14.36 -13.36 -0.85
N GLY A 146 15.58 -13.86 -1.02
CA GLY A 146 16.27 -13.90 -2.31
C GLY A 146 16.74 -12.55 -2.83
N ASP A 147 17.12 -12.55 -4.10
CA ASP A 147 17.69 -11.38 -4.75
C ASP A 147 17.17 -11.17 -6.17
N ILE A 148 17.19 -9.90 -6.59
CA ILE A 148 16.78 -9.44 -7.91
C ILE A 148 17.77 -8.38 -8.38
N GLN A 149 18.18 -8.44 -9.64
CA GLN A 149 19.12 -7.51 -10.26
C GLN A 149 18.66 -7.16 -11.68
N PHE A 150 18.82 -5.90 -12.05
CA PHE A 150 18.49 -5.39 -13.38
C PHE A 150 19.74 -4.95 -14.14
N GLY A 151 19.88 -5.39 -15.38
CA GLY A 151 20.99 -5.02 -16.26
C GLY A 151 20.88 -3.61 -16.89
N GLY A 152 19.85 -2.83 -16.57
CA GLY A 152 19.65 -1.53 -17.21
C GLY A 152 18.40 -0.81 -16.73
N THR A 153 18.05 0.27 -17.45
CA THR A 153 16.84 1.06 -17.18
C THR A 153 15.58 0.25 -17.42
N VAL A 154 14.61 0.39 -16.52
CA VAL A 154 13.35 -0.35 -16.55
C VAL A 154 12.21 0.60 -16.92
N GLY A 155 11.37 0.19 -17.87
CA GLY A 155 10.07 0.82 -18.14
C GLY A 155 8.94 -0.14 -17.75
N TYR A 156 7.86 0.38 -17.17
CA TYR A 156 6.71 -0.42 -16.75
C TYR A 156 5.42 0.11 -17.38
N CYS A 157 4.62 -0.80 -17.92
CA CYS A 157 3.28 -0.51 -18.44
C CYS A 157 2.26 -1.31 -17.62
N PRO A 158 1.41 -0.66 -16.82
CA PRO A 158 0.41 -1.36 -16.01
C PRO A 158 -0.72 -1.94 -16.86
N GLN A 159 -1.41 -2.96 -16.33
CA GLN A 159 -2.59 -3.54 -16.96
C GLN A 159 -3.72 -2.52 -17.18
N THR A 160 -3.90 -1.60 -16.22
CA THR A 160 -4.84 -0.49 -16.33
C THR A 160 -4.05 0.79 -16.54
N ALA A 161 -4.29 1.46 -17.68
CA ALA A 161 -3.65 2.73 -17.97
C ALA A 161 -4.05 3.81 -16.96
N TRP A 162 -3.07 4.61 -16.54
CA TRP A 162 -3.28 5.80 -15.73
C TRP A 162 -2.94 7.03 -16.57
N ILE A 163 -3.91 7.94 -16.71
CA ILE A 163 -3.78 9.17 -17.51
C ILE A 163 -3.88 10.35 -16.55
N GLN A 164 -2.90 11.23 -16.60
CA GLN A 164 -2.86 12.46 -15.81
C GLN A 164 -3.75 13.53 -16.46
N SER A 165 -4.34 14.39 -15.62
CA SER A 165 -5.13 15.55 -16.06
C SER A 165 -4.25 16.68 -16.63
N ILE A 166 -3.50 16.36 -17.68
CA ILE A 166 -2.57 17.23 -18.43
C ILE A 166 -2.76 16.98 -19.93
N SER A 167 -1.98 17.66 -20.79
CA SER A 167 -2.09 17.45 -22.23
C SER A 167 -1.72 16.01 -22.61
N ILE A 168 -2.23 15.54 -23.76
CA ILE A 168 -1.88 14.22 -24.30
C ILE A 168 -0.36 14.10 -24.53
N ARG A 169 0.25 15.18 -25.04
CA ARG A 169 1.71 15.27 -25.24
C ARG A 169 2.47 15.09 -23.93
N ASP A 170 2.02 15.74 -22.85
CA ASP A 170 2.70 15.64 -21.55
C ASP A 170 2.50 14.26 -20.91
N ASN A 171 1.34 13.63 -21.12
CA ASN A 171 1.13 12.24 -20.74
C ASN A 171 2.09 11.28 -21.47
N ILE A 172 2.37 11.52 -22.75
CA ILE A 172 3.28 10.67 -23.56
C ILE A 172 4.75 10.90 -23.20
N THR A 173 5.17 12.17 -23.03
CA THR A 173 6.55 12.51 -22.68
C THR A 173 6.88 12.19 -21.22
N PHE A 174 5.88 12.19 -20.35
CA PHE A 174 5.98 11.79 -18.94
C PHE A 174 7.15 12.48 -18.20
N GLY A 175 7.31 13.79 -18.42
CA GLY A 175 8.34 14.62 -17.79
C GLY A 175 9.69 14.67 -18.51
N GLN A 176 9.86 13.93 -19.61
CA GLN A 176 11.03 14.04 -20.48
C GLN A 176 10.94 15.30 -21.37
N PRO A 177 12.09 15.88 -21.79
CA PRO A 177 12.08 17.01 -22.72
C PRO A 177 11.43 16.62 -24.04
N TYR A 178 10.65 17.55 -24.60
CA TYR A 178 9.95 17.34 -25.86
C TYR A 178 10.92 17.37 -27.05
N ASP A 179 10.95 16.28 -27.80
CA ASP A 179 11.65 16.14 -29.08
C ASP A 179 10.61 15.85 -30.16
N GLU A 180 10.36 16.84 -31.02
CA GLU A 180 9.35 16.77 -32.09
C GLU A 180 9.61 15.60 -33.04
N GLY A 181 10.86 15.37 -33.44
CA GLY A 181 11.20 14.33 -34.40
C GLY A 181 10.94 12.94 -33.83
N LYS A 182 11.38 12.71 -32.59
CA LYS A 182 11.14 11.46 -31.87
C LYS A 182 9.65 11.26 -31.55
N TYR A 183 8.95 12.32 -31.17
CA TYR A 183 7.53 12.26 -30.84
C TYR A 183 6.69 11.86 -32.06
N GLN A 184 6.89 12.54 -33.21
CA GLN A 184 6.17 12.23 -34.44
C GLN A 184 6.47 10.82 -34.98
N ASP A 185 7.71 10.34 -34.83
CA ASP A 185 8.08 8.97 -35.21
C ASP A 185 7.35 7.94 -34.33
N ILE A 186 7.36 8.12 -33.00
CA ILE A 186 6.65 7.23 -32.07
C ILE A 186 5.15 7.21 -32.35
N VAL A 187 4.51 8.38 -32.47
CA VAL A 187 3.05 8.51 -32.74
C VAL A 187 2.66 7.77 -34.01
N ARG A 188 3.50 7.83 -35.04
CA ARG A 188 3.30 7.11 -36.30
C ARG A 188 3.47 5.61 -36.14
N GLN A 189 4.51 5.15 -35.43
CA GLN A 189 4.78 3.72 -35.21
C GLN A 189 3.72 3.03 -34.37
N VAL A 190 3.12 3.73 -33.40
CA VAL A 190 2.03 3.21 -32.56
C VAL A 190 0.64 3.48 -33.15
N CYS A 191 0.57 3.99 -34.39
CA CYS A 191 -0.66 4.26 -35.13
C CYS A 191 -1.64 5.20 -34.41
N LEU A 192 -1.15 6.16 -33.63
CA LEU A 192 -1.99 7.10 -32.86
C LEU A 192 -2.40 8.35 -33.66
N GLN A 193 -1.81 8.55 -34.85
CA GLN A 193 -2.12 9.70 -35.71
C GLN A 193 -3.61 9.82 -36.07
N PRO A 194 -4.31 8.73 -36.49
CA PRO A 194 -5.73 8.82 -36.82
C PRO A 194 -6.60 9.24 -35.62
N ASP A 195 -6.25 8.81 -34.40
CA ASP A 195 -6.97 9.19 -33.19
C ASP A 195 -6.78 10.68 -32.87
N PHE A 196 -5.59 11.24 -33.13
CA PHE A 196 -5.34 12.67 -32.96
C PHE A 196 -6.09 13.53 -33.96
N ASP A 197 -6.22 13.07 -35.21
CA ASP A 197 -6.95 13.79 -36.25
C ASP A 197 -8.47 13.85 -35.98
N MET A 198 -8.98 12.97 -35.11
CA MET A 198 -10.38 12.97 -34.64
C MET A 198 -10.64 13.90 -33.46
N LEU A 199 -9.60 14.42 -32.80
CA LEU A 199 -9.77 15.34 -31.68
C LEU A 199 -10.31 16.70 -32.19
N PRO A 200 -11.21 17.35 -31.43
CA PRO A 200 -11.84 18.61 -31.80
C PRO A 200 -10.88 19.82 -31.79
#